data_AF-A0A1H9WPS5-F1
#
_entry.id   AF-A0A1H9WPS5-F1
#
_cell.length_a   1.000
_cell.length_b   1.000
_cell.length_c   1.000
_cell.angle_alpha   90.00
_cell.angle_beta   90.00
_cell.angle_gamma   90.00
#
_symmetry.space_group_name_H-M   'P 1'
#
loop_
_entity.id
_entity.type
_entity.pdbx_description
1 polymer ?
#
loop_
_entity_poly.entity_id
_entity_poly.type
_entity_poly.pdbx_seq_one_letter_code
_entity_poly.pdbx_strand_id
1 'polypeptide(L)'
;MAFGPANVTIHRMSAAVALDDPYQLLATSERLDATRMPAGLRGRRAQFHLDSAWAHTQIDEDALAVLHLLETDRIAPEIVYTSRAAHNLIRDLMARERRREVPGLRELAIRTGVAA
;
A
#
# COMPACT_ATOMS: atom_id res chain seq x y z
N MET A 1 11.05 19.72 12.05
CA MET A 1 10.42 19.26 13.32
C MET A 1 9.51 18.08 12.97
N ALA A 2 9.82 16.87 13.42
CA ALA A 2 9.41 15.62 12.74
C ALA A 2 8.41 14.74 13.51
N PHE A 3 7.55 15.30 14.36
CA PHE A 3 6.52 14.54 15.11
C PHE A 3 5.13 15.16 14.97
N GLY A 4 4.66 15.35 13.73
CA GLY A 4 3.25 15.66 13.49
C GLY A 4 2.36 14.41 13.66
N PRO A 5 1.05 14.56 13.94
CA PRO A 5 0.12 13.44 14.10
C PRO A 5 0.21 12.39 12.98
N ALA A 6 0.37 12.84 11.72
CA ALA A 6 0.53 11.95 10.57
C ALA A 6 1.77 11.03 10.65
N ASN A 7 2.92 11.53 11.13
CA ASN A 7 4.12 10.70 11.27
C ASN A 7 3.92 9.62 12.32
N VAL A 8 3.30 9.96 13.46
CA VAL A 8 3.03 9.02 14.54
C VAL A 8 2.06 7.93 14.06
N THR A 9 0.99 8.32 13.35
CA THR A 9 0.03 7.36 12.82
C THR A 9 0.67 6.40 11.81
N ILE A 10 1.49 6.91 10.88
CA ILE A 10 2.20 6.05 9.93
C ILE A 10 3.17 5.10 10.65
N HIS A 11 3.89 5.57 11.68
CA HIS A 11 4.74 4.67 12.49
C HIS A 11 3.94 3.58 13.20
N ARG A 12 2.72 3.88 13.66
CA ARG A 12 1.82 2.86 14.25
C ARG A 12 1.35 1.86 13.20
N MET A 13 1.05 2.30 11.98
CA MET A 13 0.72 1.40 10.87
C MET A 13 1.88 0.45 10.58
N SER A 14 3.11 0.96 10.46
CA SER A 14 4.28 0.11 10.21
C SER A 14 4.54 -0.88 11.36
N ALA A 15 4.19 -0.53 12.61
CA ALA A 15 4.22 -1.46 13.73
C ALA A 15 3.16 -2.56 13.59
N ALA A 16 1.94 -2.23 13.13
CA ALA A 16 0.89 -3.20 12.85
C ALA A 16 1.30 -4.19 11.73
N VAL A 17 1.95 -3.70 10.67
CA VAL A 17 2.55 -4.56 9.62
C VAL A 17 3.56 -5.53 10.23
N ALA A 18 4.48 -5.03 11.07
CA ALA A 18 5.50 -5.85 11.71
C ALA A 18 4.93 -6.91 12.66
N LEU A 19 3.71 -6.70 13.17
CA LEU A 19 2.99 -7.61 14.06
C LEU A 19 2.00 -8.53 13.30
N ASP A 20 1.93 -8.43 11.97
CA ASP A 20 0.96 -9.15 11.13
C ASP A 20 -0.50 -8.92 11.58
N ASP A 21 -0.83 -7.70 12.00
CA ASP A 21 -2.17 -7.30 12.46
C ASP A 21 -2.85 -6.36 11.45
N PRO A 22 -3.52 -6.90 10.42
CA PRO A 22 -4.16 -6.08 9.38
C PRO A 22 -5.33 -5.26 9.93
N TYR A 23 -6.08 -5.78 10.91
CA TYR A 23 -7.24 -5.08 11.48
C TYR A 23 -6.82 -3.86 12.28
N GLN A 24 -5.76 -3.96 13.10
CA GLN A 24 -5.20 -2.80 13.78
C GLN A 24 -4.69 -1.76 12.79
N LEU A 25 -4.07 -2.20 11.68
CA LEU A 25 -3.61 -1.29 10.65
C LEU A 25 -4.76 -0.48 10.06
N LEU A 26 -5.83 -1.15 9.64
CA LEU A 26 -7.02 -0.50 9.07
C LEU A 26 -7.69 0.43 10.08
N ALA A 27 -7.87 0.01 11.33
CA ALA A 27 -8.40 0.88 12.39
C ALA A 27 -7.50 2.10 12.67
N THR A 28 -6.21 1.98 12.41
CA THR A 28 -5.25 3.09 12.53
C THR A 28 -5.29 4.00 11.30
N SER A 29 -5.45 3.43 10.10
CA SER A 29 -5.48 4.16 8.83
C SER A 29 -6.71 5.07 8.73
N GLU A 30 -7.86 4.63 9.25
CA GLU A 30 -9.10 5.43 9.32
C GLU A 30 -8.95 6.74 10.09
N ARG A 31 -7.99 6.81 11.02
CA ARG A 31 -7.71 8.01 11.83
C ARG A 31 -6.84 9.02 11.08
N LEU A 32 -6.34 8.68 9.89
CA LEU A 32 -5.46 9.52 9.09
C LEU A 32 -6.10 9.87 7.76
N ASP A 33 -6.34 11.16 7.54
CA ASP A 33 -6.62 11.66 6.20
C ASP A 33 -5.31 11.87 5.43
N ALA A 34 -4.89 10.84 4.68
CA ALA A 34 -3.67 10.87 3.87
C ALA A 34 -3.70 11.93 2.76
N THR A 35 -4.89 12.38 2.31
CA THR A 35 -5.03 13.39 1.26
C THR A 35 -4.60 14.78 1.76
N ARG A 36 -4.81 15.03 3.06
CA ARG A 36 -4.45 16.30 3.73
C ARG A 36 -2.99 16.39 4.13
N MET A 37 -2.19 15.36 3.86
CA MET A 37 -0.76 15.40 4.12
C MET A 37 -0.06 16.45 3.23
N PRO A 38 0.83 17.27 3.78
CA PRO A 38 1.63 18.23 3.01
C PRO A 38 2.33 17.58 1.81
N ALA A 39 2.47 18.33 0.71
CA ALA A 39 3.14 17.85 -0.50
C ALA A 39 4.60 17.42 -0.25
N GLY A 40 5.28 17.99 0.75
CA GLY A 40 6.63 17.57 1.15
C GLY A 40 6.72 16.17 1.79
N LEU A 41 5.58 15.53 2.11
CA LEU A 41 5.52 14.21 2.75
C LEU A 41 5.09 13.09 1.78
N ARG A 42 5.44 13.19 0.50
CA ARG A 42 5.11 12.18 -0.53
C ARG A 42 5.48 10.76 -0.11
N GLY A 43 6.71 10.54 0.35
CA GLY A 43 7.15 9.20 0.76
C GLY A 43 6.33 8.62 1.93
N ARG A 44 5.88 9.48 2.86
CA ARG A 44 5.00 9.07 3.96
C ARG A 44 3.59 8.72 3.48
N ARG A 45 3.05 9.49 2.53
CA ARG A 45 1.76 9.18 1.88
C ARG A 45 1.83 7.88 1.09
N ALA A 46 2.91 7.64 0.36
CA ALA A 46 3.13 6.39 -0.35
C ALA A 46 3.25 5.20 0.62
N GLN A 47 3.99 5.35 1.74
CA GLN A 47 4.05 4.30 2.77
C GLN A 47 2.67 3.97 3.36
N PHE A 48 1.84 4.99 3.61
CA PHE A 48 0.45 4.77 4.03
C PHE A 48 -0.31 3.90 3.04
N HIS A 49 -0.22 4.19 1.74
CA HIS A 49 -0.90 3.38 0.74
C HIS A 49 -0.31 1.97 0.63
N LEU A 50 1.02 1.80 0.72
CA LEU A 50 1.63 0.48 0.69
C LEU A 50 1.21 -0.39 1.90
N ASP A 51 1.20 0.18 3.09
CA ASP A 51 0.79 -0.49 4.33
C ASP A 51 -0.71 -0.86 4.28
N SER A 52 -1.56 0.05 3.78
CA SER A 52 -2.98 -0.25 3.56
C SER A 52 -3.21 -1.32 2.49
N ALA A 53 -2.43 -1.32 1.40
CA ALA A 53 -2.48 -2.37 0.40
C ALA A 53 -2.17 -3.74 1.01
N TRP A 54 -1.13 -3.81 1.86
CA TRP A 54 -0.81 -5.03 2.60
C TRP A 54 -2.00 -5.47 3.46
N ALA A 55 -2.59 -4.59 4.27
CA ALA A 55 -3.68 -5.00 5.16
C ALA A 55 -4.92 -5.50 4.39
N HIS A 56 -5.33 -4.83 3.32
CA HIS A 56 -6.43 -5.30 2.46
C HIS A 56 -6.12 -6.63 1.78
N THR A 57 -4.86 -6.86 1.42
CA THR A 57 -4.37 -8.13 0.86
C THR A 57 -4.50 -9.29 1.85
N GLN A 58 -4.31 -9.02 3.16
CA GLN A 58 -4.43 -10.04 4.22
C GLN A 58 -5.88 -10.46 4.50
N ILE A 59 -6.86 -9.60 4.18
CA ILE A 59 -8.29 -9.85 4.43
C ILE A 59 -9.08 -10.14 3.14
N ASP A 60 -8.37 -10.48 2.06
CA ASP A 60 -8.92 -10.81 0.74
C ASP A 60 -9.76 -9.68 0.08
N GLU A 61 -9.49 -8.42 0.46
CA GLU A 61 -10.07 -7.23 -0.17
C GLU A 61 -9.22 -6.73 -1.35
N ASP A 62 -8.94 -7.65 -2.29
CA ASP A 62 -7.95 -7.47 -3.37
C ASP A 62 -8.19 -6.20 -4.22
N ALA A 63 -9.44 -5.82 -4.46
CA ALA A 63 -9.76 -4.61 -5.23
C ALA A 63 -9.27 -3.34 -4.53
N LEU A 64 -9.45 -3.25 -3.20
CA LEU A 64 -8.95 -2.13 -2.41
C LEU A 64 -7.42 -2.18 -2.31
N ALA A 65 -6.84 -3.37 -2.16
CA ALA A 65 -5.39 -3.55 -2.18
C ALA A 65 -4.76 -3.01 -3.47
N VAL A 66 -5.35 -3.32 -4.63
CA VAL A 66 -4.86 -2.82 -5.92
C VAL A 66 -4.99 -1.31 -6.04
N LEU A 67 -6.11 -0.73 -5.60
CA LEU A 67 -6.27 0.74 -5.59
C LEU A 67 -5.17 1.43 -4.78
N HIS A 68 -4.85 0.88 -3.60
CA HIS A 68 -3.77 1.39 -2.77
C HIS A 68 -2.38 1.21 -3.42
N LEU A 69 -2.12 0.08 -4.08
CA LEU A 69 -0.87 -0.10 -4.84
C LEU A 69 -0.72 0.88 -5.99
N LEU A 70 -1.79 1.13 -6.76
CA LEU A 70 -1.81 2.10 -7.84
C LEU A 70 -1.54 3.53 -7.32
N GLU A 71 -2.11 3.88 -6.17
CA GLU A 71 -1.85 5.19 -5.56
C GLU A 71 -0.41 5.30 -5.04
N THR A 72 0.17 4.22 -4.51
CA THR A 72 1.59 4.16 -4.14
C THR A 72 2.47 4.42 -5.37
N ASP A 73 2.21 3.72 -6.48
CA ASP A 73 2.92 3.85 -7.76
C ASP A 73 2.80 5.29 -8.31
N ARG A 74 1.62 5.89 -8.23
CA ARG A 74 1.37 7.26 -8.67
C ARG A 74 2.14 8.31 -7.84
N ILE A 75 2.23 8.12 -6.53
CA ILE A 75 2.85 9.09 -5.62
C ILE A 75 4.38 8.98 -5.64
N ALA A 76 4.90 7.76 -5.59
CA ALA A 76 6.32 7.44 -5.44
C ALA A 76 6.63 6.10 -6.14
N PRO A 77 6.74 6.11 -7.48
CA PRO A 77 6.99 4.89 -8.25
C PRO A 77 8.29 4.19 -7.84
N GLU A 78 9.29 4.96 -7.37
CA GLU A 78 10.53 4.43 -6.83
C GLU A 78 10.34 3.48 -5.63
N ILE A 79 9.29 3.70 -4.83
CA ILE A 79 8.96 2.83 -3.69
C ILE A 79 8.41 1.50 -4.20
N VAL A 80 7.49 1.52 -5.16
CA VAL A 80 6.91 0.29 -5.71
C VAL A 80 7.99 -0.54 -6.43
N TYR A 81 8.85 0.13 -7.20
CA TYR A 81 9.93 -0.51 -7.95
C TYR A 81 11.00 -1.18 -7.08
N THR A 82 11.33 -0.58 -5.93
CA THR A 82 12.41 -1.08 -5.05
C THR A 82 11.92 -1.94 -3.90
N SER A 83 10.65 -1.83 -3.52
CA SER A 83 10.09 -2.52 -2.36
C SER A 83 9.79 -3.98 -2.67
N ARG A 84 10.54 -4.88 -2.03
CA ARG A 84 10.23 -6.32 -2.04
C ARG A 84 8.82 -6.61 -1.50
N ALA A 85 8.33 -5.82 -0.55
CA ALA A 85 6.98 -5.96 -0.03
C ALA A 85 5.94 -5.66 -1.13
N ALA A 86 6.10 -4.56 -1.87
CA ALA A 86 5.19 -4.22 -2.97
C ALA A 86 5.18 -5.31 -4.05
N HIS A 87 6.36 -5.81 -4.45
CA HIS A 87 6.45 -6.89 -5.43
C HIS A 87 5.82 -8.20 -4.97
N ASN A 88 5.90 -8.52 -3.68
CA ASN A 88 5.23 -9.71 -3.13
C ASN A 88 3.71 -9.54 -3.17
N LEU A 89 3.18 -8.40 -2.72
CA LEU A 89 1.75 -8.11 -2.79
C LEU A 89 1.21 -8.21 -4.22
N ILE A 90 1.90 -7.61 -5.19
CA ILE A 90 1.52 -7.69 -6.61
C ILE A 90 1.49 -9.16 -7.07
N ARG A 91 2.48 -9.97 -6.70
CA ARG A 91 2.52 -11.41 -7.03
C ARG A 91 1.35 -12.17 -6.42
N ASP A 92 1.06 -11.92 -5.15
CA ASP A 92 -0.01 -12.60 -4.42
C ASP A 92 -1.38 -12.25 -4.99
N LEU A 93 -1.58 -10.98 -5.34
CA LEU A 93 -2.79 -10.49 -6.01
C LEU A 93 -2.92 -11.08 -7.42
N MET A 94 -1.83 -11.12 -8.20
CA MET A 94 -1.82 -11.77 -9.52
C MET A 94 -2.13 -13.27 -9.45
N ALA A 95 -1.64 -13.97 -8.44
CA ALA A 95 -1.94 -15.39 -8.23
C ALA A 95 -3.40 -15.64 -7.84
N ARG A 96 -4.01 -14.68 -7.12
CA ARG A 96 -5.42 -14.69 -6.72
C ARG A 96 -6.38 -14.14 -7.78
N GLU A 97 -5.86 -13.50 -8.83
CA GLU A 97 -6.60 -13.02 -10.01
C GLU A 97 -7.15 -14.20 -10.84
N ARG A 98 -7.82 -15.16 -10.21
CA ARG A 98 -8.26 -16.41 -10.83
C ARG A 98 -9.44 -16.21 -11.76
N ARG A 99 -10.25 -15.14 -11.63
CA ARG A 99 -11.49 -14.95 -12.42
C ARG A 99 -12.02 -13.51 -12.57
N ARG A 100 -11.52 -12.54 -11.80
CA ARG A 100 -11.96 -11.15 -11.88
C ARG A 100 -10.80 -10.32 -12.38
N GLU A 101 -10.98 -9.63 -13.51
CA GLU A 101 -10.04 -8.60 -13.91
C GLU A 101 -10.07 -7.52 -12.84
N VAL A 102 -8.94 -7.33 -12.14
CA VAL A 102 -8.79 -6.19 -11.24
C VAL A 102 -8.12 -5.09 -12.06
N PRO A 103 -8.85 -4.02 -12.42
CA PRO A 103 -8.33 -3.01 -13.34
C PRO A 103 -7.01 -2.43 -12.84
N GLY A 104 -6.04 -2.33 -13.75
CA GLY A 104 -4.71 -1.75 -13.47
C GLY A 104 -3.70 -2.70 -12.82
N LEU A 105 -4.11 -3.86 -12.27
CA LEU A 105 -3.17 -4.80 -11.63
C LEU A 105 -2.13 -5.35 -12.62
N ARG A 106 -2.58 -5.82 -13.79
CA ARG A 106 -1.67 -6.37 -14.82
C ARG A 106 -0.71 -5.32 -15.36
N GLU A 107 -1.20 -4.11 -15.62
CA GLU A 107 -0.37 -3.00 -16.08
C GLU A 107 0.67 -2.63 -15.02
N LEU A 108 0.27 -2.56 -13.75
CA LEU A 108 1.18 -2.34 -12.63
C LEU A 108 2.24 -3.45 -12.55
N ALA A 109 1.85 -4.72 -12.69
CA ALA A 109 2.78 -5.85 -12.66
C ALA A 109 3.82 -5.80 -13.78
N ILE A 110 3.44 -5.35 -14.98
CA ILE A 110 4.35 -5.14 -16.11
C ILE A 110 5.30 -3.97 -15.83
N ARG A 111 4.80 -2.82 -15.39
CA ARG A 111 5.63 -1.63 -15.09
C ARG A 111 6.66 -1.90 -14.00
N THR A 112 6.31 -2.73 -13.02
CA THR A 112 7.18 -3.09 -11.89
C THR A 112 8.09 -4.29 -12.18
N GLY A 113 7.94 -4.95 -13.34
CA GLY A 113 8.72 -6.13 -13.71
C GLY A 113 8.37 -7.38 -12.90
N VAL A 114 7.21 -7.40 -12.24
CA VAL A 114 6.71 -8.56 -11.47
C VAL A 114 6.07 -9.60 -12.39
N ALA A 115 5.47 -9.16 -13.50
CA ALA A 115 5.01 -10.00 -14.59
C ALA A 115 5.74 -9.59 -15.88
N ALA A 116 6.27 -10.58 -16.60
CA ALA A 116 6.97 -10.42 -17.88
C ALA A 116 6.23 -11.20 -18.98
#